data_AF-A0A1G5C6T6-F1
#
_entry.id   AF-A0A1G5C6T6-F1
#
_cell.length_a   1.000
_cell.length_b   1.000
_cell.length_c   1.000
_cell.angle_alpha   90.00
_cell.angle_beta   90.00
_cell.angle_gamma   90.00
#
_symmetry.space_group_name_H-M   'P 1'
#
loop_
_entity.id
_entity.type
_entity.pdbx_description
1 polymer ?
#
loop_
_entity_poly.entity_id
_entity_poly.type
_entity_poly.pdbx_seq_one_letter_code
_entity_poly.pdbx_strand_id
1 'polypeptide(L)'
;MPVATEDALNDPWIKDDPEKVAFYTSSNVRTILSAPLLKKGKLVAIFYVSSSQPRVWPAEDIALVRDVADRTWMAVEKARTEQKLREAQERLRLTAGTSRSSHPLLSNRDEPNS
;
A
#
# COMPACT_ATOMS: atom_id res chain seq x y z
N MET A 1 -5.17 -1.60 -20.09
CA MET A 1 -5.11 -2.92 -19.45
C MET A 1 -6.55 -3.36 -19.21
N PRO A 2 -6.95 -4.56 -19.65
CA PRO A 2 -8.30 -5.07 -19.45
C PRO A 2 -8.62 -5.27 -17.96
N VAL A 3 -9.89 -5.11 -17.60
CA VAL A 3 -10.39 -5.37 -16.23
C VAL A 3 -10.35 -6.87 -15.94
N ALA A 4 -10.66 -7.71 -16.91
CA ALA A 4 -10.57 -9.16 -16.81
C ALA A 4 -10.03 -9.73 -18.13
N THR A 5 -9.14 -10.71 -18.06
CA THR A 5 -8.59 -11.43 -19.21
C THR A 5 -8.89 -12.90 -19.06
N GLU A 6 -9.48 -13.52 -20.08
CA GLU A 6 -9.84 -14.95 -20.04
C GLU A 6 -8.62 -15.86 -20.17
N ASP A 7 -7.70 -15.51 -21.08
CA ASP A 7 -6.39 -16.14 -21.21
C ASP A 7 -5.31 -15.09 -21.54
N ALA A 8 -4.36 -14.90 -20.62
CA ALA A 8 -3.29 -13.93 -20.72
C ALA A 8 -2.42 -14.17 -21.96
N LEU A 9 -2.19 -15.43 -22.34
CA LEU A 9 -1.33 -15.74 -23.49
C LEU A 9 -2.03 -15.53 -24.84
N ASN A 10 -3.36 -15.41 -24.84
CA ASN A 10 -4.16 -15.15 -26.03
C ASN A 10 -4.72 -13.72 -26.08
N ASP A 11 -4.51 -12.92 -25.04
CA ASP A 11 -4.95 -11.53 -24.95
C ASP A 11 -4.18 -10.65 -25.95
N PRO A 12 -4.84 -9.87 -26.82
CA PRO A 12 -4.17 -8.98 -27.78
C PRO A 12 -3.21 -7.97 -27.14
N TRP A 13 -3.40 -7.59 -25.88
CA TRP A 13 -2.51 -6.67 -25.18
C TRP A 13 -1.20 -7.32 -24.70
N ILE A 14 -1.17 -8.66 -24.67
CA ILE A 14 -0.09 -9.47 -24.10
C ILE A 14 0.63 -10.28 -25.19
N LYS A 15 -0.11 -11.00 -26.03
CA LYS A 15 0.43 -12.02 -26.95
C LYS A 15 1.45 -11.48 -27.96
N ASP A 16 1.34 -10.21 -28.33
CA ASP A 16 2.19 -9.56 -29.33
C ASP A 16 3.48 -8.97 -28.72
N ASP A 17 3.64 -9.10 -27.39
CA ASP A 17 4.78 -8.60 -26.63
C ASP A 17 5.53 -9.77 -25.93
N PRO A 18 6.70 -10.18 -26.46
CA PRO A 18 7.44 -11.32 -25.93
C PRO A 18 7.84 -11.18 -24.45
N GLU A 19 8.10 -9.96 -23.97
CA GLU A 19 8.46 -9.74 -22.57
C GLU A 19 7.27 -10.00 -21.65
N LYS A 20 6.06 -9.54 -22.05
CA LYS A 20 4.83 -9.83 -21.31
C LYS A 20 4.49 -11.32 -21.35
N VAL A 21 4.62 -11.97 -22.50
CA VAL A 21 4.40 -13.41 -22.64
C VAL A 21 5.34 -14.18 -21.70
N ALA A 22 6.62 -13.83 -21.66
CA ALA A 22 7.59 -14.45 -20.76
C ALA A 22 7.24 -14.21 -19.28
N PHE A 23 6.82 -13.00 -18.91
CA PHE A 23 6.39 -12.68 -17.55
C PHE A 23 5.21 -13.53 -17.08
N TYR A 24 4.14 -13.62 -17.89
CA TYR A 24 2.95 -14.40 -17.52
C TYR A 24 3.22 -15.91 -17.54
N THR A 25 4.04 -16.39 -18.47
CA THR A 25 4.45 -17.80 -18.55
C THR A 25 5.30 -18.20 -17.35
N SER A 26 6.33 -17.42 -17.01
CA SER A 26 7.22 -17.71 -15.86
C SER A 26 6.50 -17.60 -14.51
N SER A 27 5.47 -16.75 -14.42
CA SER A 27 4.63 -16.61 -13.23
C SER A 27 3.51 -17.66 -13.16
N ASN A 28 3.38 -18.54 -14.16
CA ASN A 28 2.26 -19.49 -14.32
C ASN A 28 0.88 -18.81 -14.20
N VAL A 29 0.74 -17.63 -14.79
CA VAL A 29 -0.49 -16.86 -14.78
C VAL A 29 -1.13 -16.95 -16.17
N ARG A 30 -2.30 -17.56 -16.22
CA ARG A 30 -3.10 -17.74 -17.43
C ARG A 30 -4.31 -16.82 -17.48
N THR A 31 -4.74 -16.23 -16.38
CA THR A 31 -5.87 -15.30 -16.38
C THR A 31 -5.71 -14.32 -15.23
N ILE A 32 -6.21 -13.10 -15.41
CA ILE A 32 -6.18 -12.04 -14.41
C ILE A 32 -7.50 -11.31 -14.38
N LEU A 33 -7.97 -11.02 -13.17
CA LEU A 33 -8.98 -10.03 -12.88
C LEU A 33 -8.32 -8.90 -12.08
N SER A 34 -8.45 -7.67 -12.57
CA SER A 34 -7.91 -6.47 -11.95
C SER A 34 -9.04 -5.57 -11.45
N ALA A 35 -8.93 -5.13 -10.20
CA ALA A 35 -9.82 -4.18 -9.57
C ALA A 35 -9.01 -2.93 -9.18
N PRO A 36 -9.01 -1.88 -10.02
CA PRO A 36 -8.34 -0.62 -9.69
C PRO A 36 -9.11 0.11 -8.58
N LEU A 37 -8.38 0.61 -7.60
CA LEU A 37 -8.92 1.36 -6.46
C LEU A 37 -8.68 2.84 -6.68
N LEU A 38 -9.77 3.61 -6.76
CA LEU A 38 -9.75 5.04 -7.02
C LEU A 38 -10.18 5.83 -5.77
N LYS A 39 -9.37 6.81 -5.37
CA LYS A 39 -9.72 7.77 -4.33
C LYS A 39 -9.82 9.16 -4.94
N LYS A 40 -11.01 9.77 -4.87
CA LYS A 40 -11.27 11.09 -5.50
C LYS A 40 -10.83 11.12 -6.98
N GLY A 41 -11.13 10.06 -7.72
CA GLY A 41 -10.76 9.92 -9.13
C GLY A 41 -9.28 9.61 -9.40
N LYS A 42 -8.43 9.49 -8.37
CA LYS A 42 -7.01 9.14 -8.51
C LYS A 42 -6.77 7.67 -8.17
N LEU A 43 -6.02 6.97 -9.01
CA LEU A 43 -5.58 5.60 -8.75
C LEU A 43 -4.65 5.57 -7.54
N VAL A 44 -5.03 4.78 -6.53
CA VAL A 44 -4.25 4.62 -5.29
C VAL A 44 -3.69 3.22 -5.11
N ALA A 45 -4.33 2.21 -5.71
CA ALA A 45 -3.87 0.83 -5.71
C ALA A 45 -4.53 0.05 -6.85
N ILE A 46 -3.98 -1.11 -7.18
CA ILE A 46 -4.65 -2.10 -8.02
C ILE A 46 -4.63 -3.43 -7.29
N PHE A 47 -5.80 -4.04 -7.14
CA PHE A 47 -5.95 -5.38 -6.61
C PHE A 47 -6.04 -6.36 -7.78
N TYR A 48 -5.32 -7.48 -7.70
CA TYR A 48 -5.29 -8.49 -8.75
C TYR A 48 -5.65 -9.86 -8.19
N VAL A 49 -6.44 -10.61 -8.95
CA VAL A 49 -6.65 -12.04 -8.77
C VAL A 49 -6.15 -12.73 -10.02
N SER A 50 -5.31 -13.74 -9.86
CA SER A 50 -4.76 -14.53 -10.96
C SER A 50 -5.07 -16.01 -10.80
N SER A 51 -5.09 -16.73 -11.91
CA SER A 51 -5.16 -18.20 -11.93
C SER A 51 -4.22 -18.76 -13.00
N SER A 52 -3.73 -19.99 -12.75
CA SER A 52 -2.88 -20.74 -13.66
C SER A 52 -3.65 -21.49 -14.75
N GLN A 53 -4.97 -21.39 -14.76
CA GLN A 53 -5.84 -21.94 -15.81
C GLN A 53 -6.67 -20.82 -16.44
N PRO A 54 -6.89 -20.83 -17.78
CA PRO A 54 -7.82 -19.92 -18.42
C PRO A 54 -9.20 -19.97 -17.76
N ARG A 55 -9.85 -18.80 -17.66
CA ARG A 55 -11.13 -18.68 -16.97
C ARG A 55 -11.92 -17.49 -17.48
N VAL A 56 -13.20 -17.70 -17.77
CA VAL A 56 -14.16 -16.61 -17.93
C VAL A 56 -14.58 -16.12 -16.56
N TRP A 57 -14.50 -14.81 -16.31
CA TRP A 57 -14.91 -14.20 -15.05
C TRP A 57 -16.39 -13.80 -15.11
N PRO A 58 -17.25 -14.46 -14.32
CA PRO A 58 -18.65 -14.04 -14.21
C PRO A 58 -18.77 -12.63 -13.61
N ALA A 59 -19.87 -11.95 -13.91
CA ALA A 59 -20.09 -10.59 -13.41
C ALA A 59 -20.13 -10.53 -11.87
N GLU A 60 -20.66 -11.57 -11.23
CA GLU A 60 -20.69 -11.73 -9.78
C GLU A 60 -19.30 -11.83 -9.16
N ASP A 61 -18.36 -12.52 -9.82
CA ASP A 61 -16.97 -12.62 -9.34
C ASP A 61 -16.24 -11.29 -9.48
N ILE A 62 -16.49 -10.57 -10.58
CA ILE A 62 -15.95 -9.23 -10.79
C ILE A 62 -16.45 -8.29 -9.69
N ALA A 63 -17.73 -8.35 -9.35
CA ALA A 63 -18.32 -7.56 -8.27
C ALA A 63 -17.72 -7.95 -6.91
N LEU A 64 -17.61 -9.25 -6.61
CA LEU A 64 -17.02 -9.75 -5.37
C LEU A 64 -15.57 -9.27 -5.19
N VAL A 65 -14.74 -9.37 -6.23
CA VAL A 65 -13.34 -8.94 -6.16
C VAL A 65 -13.23 -7.43 -5.96
N ARG A 66 -14.13 -6.64 -6.56
CA ARG A 66 -14.20 -5.18 -6.30
C ARG A 66 -14.54 -4.89 -4.85
N ASP A 67 -15.57 -5.53 -4.31
CA ASP A 67 -15.97 -5.37 -2.91
C ASP A 67 -14.84 -5.74 -1.94
N VAL A 68 -14.14 -6.85 -2.21
CA VAL A 68 -12.99 -7.30 -1.42
C VAL A 68 -11.84 -6.30 -1.53
N ALA A 69 -11.55 -5.79 -2.72
CA ALA A 69 -10.51 -4.80 -2.94
C ALA A 69 -10.80 -3.52 -2.15
N ASP A 70 -12.03 -3.01 -2.19
CA ASP A 70 -12.45 -1.81 -1.47
C ASP A 70 -12.31 -1.98 0.05
N ARG A 71 -12.81 -3.09 0.60
CA ARG A 71 -12.71 -3.38 2.05
C ARG A 71 -11.25 -3.55 2.49
N THR A 72 -10.44 -4.23 1.69
CA THR A 72 -9.01 -4.44 1.97
C THR A 72 -8.28 -3.10 1.98
N TRP A 73 -8.57 -2.23 1.01
CA TRP A 73 -7.96 -0.91 0.94
C TRP A 73 -8.34 -0.04 2.13
N MET A 74 -9.62 -0.03 2.53
CA MET A 74 -10.06 0.69 3.73
C MET A 74 -9.31 0.23 4.99
N ALA A 75 -9.09 -1.09 5.14
CA ALA A 75 -8.34 -1.64 6.26
C ALA A 75 -6.85 -1.22 6.22
N VAL A 76 -6.22 -1.25 5.03
CA VAL A 76 -4.84 -0.79 4.84
C VAL A 76 -4.70 0.71 5.14
N GLU A 77 -5.64 1.55 4.70
CA GLU A 77 -5.63 2.99 5.00
C GLU A 77 -5.77 3.25 6.50
N LYS A 78 -6.63 2.49 7.18
CA LYS A 78 -6.80 2.58 8.63
C LYS A 78 -5.50 2.21 9.35
N ALA A 79 -4.90 1.07 9.00
CA ALA A 79 -3.65 0.61 9.62
C ALA A 79 -2.50 1.62 9.43
N ARG A 80 -2.37 2.21 8.23
CA ARG A 80 -1.37 3.26 7.95
C ARG A 80 -1.61 4.52 8.76
N THR A 81 -2.87 4.93 8.93
CA THR A 81 -3.23 6.09 9.75
C THR A 81 -2.86 5.87 11.21
N GLU A 82 -3.19 4.70 11.75
CA GLU A 82 -2.87 4.33 13.12
C GLU A 82 -1.35 4.22 13.36
N GLN A 83 -0.60 3.68 12.39
CA GLN A 83 0.86 3.62 12.46
C GLN A 83 1.47 5.02 12.52
N LYS A 84 1.05 5.94 11.64
CA LYS A 84 1.53 7.34 11.65
C LYS A 84 1.23 8.06 12.96
N LEU A 85 0.07 7.77 13.57
CA LEU A 85 -0.29 8.32 14.87
C LEU A 85 0.66 7.82 15.96
N ARG A 86 0.96 6.52 15.99
CA ARG A 86 1.91 5.93 16.95
C ARG A 86 3.31 6.53 16.81
N GLU A 87 3.82 6.64 15.57
CA GLU A 87 5.13 7.24 15.28
C GLU A 87 5.20 8.72 15.71
N ALA A 88 4.12 9.48 15.51
CA ALA A 88 4.05 10.88 15.95
C ALA A 88 4.05 11.01 17.48
N GLN A 89 3.31 10.15 18.18
CA GLN A 89 3.28 10.12 19.65
C GLN A 89 4.64 9.76 20.24
N GLU A 90 5.34 8.79 19.64
CA GLU A 90 6.68 8.38 20.06
C GLU A 90 7.69 9.51 19.87
N ARG A 91 7.68 10.17 18.70
CA ARG A 91 8.55 11.33 18.44
C ARG A 91 8.34 12.44 19.45
N LEU A 92 7.09 12.76 19.79
CA LEU A 92 6.78 13.79 20.80
C LEU A 92 7.29 13.41 22.19
N ARG A 93 7.16 12.14 22.59
CA ARG A 93 7.69 11.64 23.87
C ARG A 93 9.21 11.76 23.95
N LEU A 94 9.91 11.41 22.88
CA LEU A 94 11.37 11.52 22.82
C LEU A 94 11.82 12.98 22.94
N THR A 95 11.19 13.90 22.21
CA THR A 95 11.55 15.34 22.30
C THR A 95 11.21 15.94 23.67
N ALA A 96 10.09 15.56 24.28
CA ALA A 96 9.68 16.06 25.60
C ALA A 96 10.51 15.47 26.75
N GLY A 97 11.09 14.28 26.58
CA GLY A 97 12.02 13.66 27.53
C GLY A 97 13.36 14.38 27.58
N THR A 98 13.88 14.81 26.43
CA THR A 98 15.19 15.48 26.31
C THR A 98 15.19 16.92 26.87
N SER A 99 14.08 17.67 26.77
CA SER A 99 14.01 19.03 27.32
C SER A 99 14.02 19.09 28.86
N ARG A 100 13.75 17.98 29.56
CA ARG A 100 13.69 17.95 31.03
C ARG A 100 15.07 17.78 31.70
N SER A 101 16.14 17.48 30.95
CA SER A 101 17.51 17.32 31.45
C SER A 101 18.40 18.56 31.28
N SER A 102 17.86 19.70 30.83
CA SER A 102 18.63 20.92 30.56
C SER A 102 18.00 22.16 31.18
N HIS A 103 17.70 22.11 32.48
CA HIS A 103 17.59 23.34 33.27
C HIS A 103 18.97 23.62 33.91
N PRO A 104 19.71 24.64 33.45
CA PRO A 104 21.05 24.94 33.96
C PRO A 104 20.93 25.60 35.35
N LEU A 105 21.47 24.93 36.38
CA LEU A 105 21.80 25.60 37.64
C LEU A 105 23.13 26.35 37.43
N LEU A 106 23.05 27.51 36.78
CA LEU A 106 24.05 28.56 36.89
C LEU A 106 23.35 29.78 37.50
N SER A 107 23.43 29.91 38.82
CA SER A 107 23.50 31.21 39.50
C SER A 107 23.62 30.96 41.00
N ASN A 108 24.85 30.99 41.51
CA ASN A 108 25.25 31.86 42.63
C ASN A 108 26.64 31.48 43.13
N ARG A 109 27.62 32.32 42.82
CA ARG A 109 28.45 33.04 43.80
C ARG A 109 29.58 33.73 43.06
N ASP A 110 29.26 34.88 42.49
CA ASP A 110 30.17 36.00 42.62
C ASP A 110 29.93 36.57 44.03
N GLU A 111 30.90 36.48 44.92
CA GLU A 111 31.57 37.71 45.35
C GLU A 111 32.88 37.43 46.09
N PRO A 112 33.84 38.36 45.99
CA PRO A 112 35.22 38.21 46.39
C PRO A 112 35.44 38.72 47.83
N ASN A 113 36.35 38.11 48.59
CA ASN A 113 37.06 38.88 49.61
C ASN A 113 38.40 38.24 50.00
N SER A 114 39.44 39.04 49.77
CA SER A 114 40.77 39.10 50.42
C SER A 114 41.61 37.83 50.58
#